data_AF-A0A257GTI0-F1
#
_entry.id   AF-A0A257GTI0-F1
#
_cell.length_a   1.000
_cell.length_b   1.000
_cell.length_c   1.000
_cell.angle_alpha   90.00
_cell.angle_beta   90.00
_cell.angle_gamma   90.00
#
_symmetry.space_group_name_H-M   'P 1'
#
loop_
_entity.id
_entity.type
_entity.pdbx_description
1 polymer ?
#
loop_
_entity_poly.entity_id
_entity_poly.type
_entity_poly.pdbx_seq_one_letter_code
_entity_poly.pdbx_strand_id
1 'polypeptide(L)'
;DKTTDSSGNASHFTTTMNNLTVDGWVVVVICVFMFIIAMWVMVSKALLLMRAEKANARFAQEFEKMSLGLAELRPDASAHAGQMDELAAAGASLKYSPLHRIYQVGVIELKRRFPKADAAPGLPAISERSFNAVRASLDTQLMREGSRLTNGMVLLTIAISGGPFLGLLGTVIGVMITFAAIAAAGDVNVNAIAPGIAAALV
;
A
#
# COMPACT_ATOMS: atom_id res chain seq x y z
N ASP A 1 -12.38 -22.16 49.90
CA ASP A 1 -11.78 -20.81 49.98
C ASP A 1 -11.04 -20.54 48.67
N LYS A 2 -11.26 -19.39 48.07
CA LYS A 2 -11.03 -19.15 46.63
C LYS A 2 -10.38 -17.77 46.45
N THR A 3 -9.05 -17.70 46.31
CA THR A 3 -8.33 -16.54 45.72
C THR A 3 -6.94 -16.98 45.24
N THR A 4 -6.77 -17.37 43.97
CA THR A 4 -6.20 -16.58 42.86
C THR A 4 -4.66 -16.43 42.89
N ASP A 5 -3.95 -17.49 42.48
CA ASP A 5 -2.59 -17.41 41.96
C ASP A 5 -2.63 -16.83 40.52
N SER A 6 -2.44 -15.52 40.35
CA SER A 6 -2.28 -14.92 39.01
C SER A 6 -1.50 -13.60 38.96
N SER A 7 -0.37 -13.47 39.67
CA SER A 7 0.41 -12.21 39.71
C SER A 7 1.90 -12.33 39.35
N GLY A 8 2.39 -13.49 38.89
CA GLY A 8 3.83 -13.72 38.64
C GLY A 8 4.42 -13.14 37.34
N ASN A 9 3.62 -12.92 36.29
CA ASN A 9 4.15 -12.50 34.97
C ASN A 9 4.10 -11.00 34.68
N ALA A 10 3.42 -10.21 35.51
CA ALA A 10 3.36 -8.75 35.34
C ALA A 10 4.62 -8.01 35.88
N SER A 11 5.62 -8.74 36.39
CA SER A 11 6.59 -8.19 37.35
C SER A 11 7.99 -7.87 36.80
N HIS A 12 8.47 -8.50 35.73
CA HIS A 12 9.84 -8.24 35.24
C HIS A 12 9.89 -7.17 34.16
N PHE A 13 9.02 -7.27 33.15
CA PHE A 13 8.94 -6.29 32.06
C PHE A 13 8.56 -4.89 32.57
N THR A 14 7.55 -4.80 33.42
CA THR A 14 7.11 -3.54 34.04
C THR A 14 8.20 -2.91 34.91
N THR A 15 8.97 -3.74 35.63
CA THR A 15 10.09 -3.25 36.45
C THR A 15 11.22 -2.69 35.57
N THR A 16 11.56 -3.34 34.46
CA THR A 16 12.54 -2.82 33.50
C THR A 16 12.06 -1.52 32.87
N MET A 17 10.78 -1.42 32.54
CA MET A 17 10.18 -0.26 31.89
C MET A 17 10.05 0.96 32.82
N ASN A 18 9.92 0.73 34.13
CA ASN A 18 9.98 1.79 35.14
C ASN A 18 11.40 2.34 35.36
N ASN A 19 12.44 1.57 35.01
CA ASN A 19 13.84 1.98 35.11
C ASN A 19 14.37 2.62 33.82
N LEU A 20 13.52 2.77 32.80
CA LEU A 20 13.88 3.39 31.54
C LEU A 20 14.03 4.91 31.72
N THR A 21 15.07 5.49 31.13
CA THR A 21 15.26 6.95 31.14
C THR A 21 14.16 7.63 30.32
N VAL A 22 13.90 8.92 30.60
CA VAL A 22 12.92 9.72 29.84
C VAL A 22 13.26 9.72 28.34
N ASP A 23 14.54 9.82 28.00
CA ASP A 23 15.02 9.77 26.61
C ASP A 23 14.73 8.42 25.93
N GLY A 24 14.91 7.31 26.66
CA GLY A 24 14.56 5.98 26.16
C GLY A 24 13.06 5.86 25.89
N TRP A 25 12.22 6.40 26.78
CA TRP A 25 10.76 6.39 26.61
C TRP A 25 10.34 7.16 25.35
N VAL A 26 11.01 8.28 25.04
CA VAL A 26 10.76 9.04 23.81
C VAL A 26 11.05 8.18 22.58
N VAL A 27 12.19 7.47 22.55
CA VAL A 27 12.55 6.59 21.42
C VAL A 27 11.55 5.45 21.27
N VAL A 28 11.17 4.78 22.36
CA VAL A 28 10.19 3.68 22.34
C VAL A 28 8.85 4.17 21.78
N VAL A 29 8.36 5.34 22.22
CA VAL A 29 7.12 5.92 21.72
C VAL A 29 7.19 6.22 20.23
N ILE A 30 8.30 6.77 19.74
CA ILE A 30 8.51 7.02 18.30
C ILE A 30 8.50 5.71 17.51
N CYS A 31 9.20 4.68 17.99
CA CYS A 31 9.23 3.35 17.37
C CYS A 31 7.83 2.71 17.30
N VAL A 32 7.07 2.78 18.41
CA VAL A 32 5.68 2.27 18.46
C VAL A 32 4.79 3.05 17.49
N PHE A 33 4.94 4.36 17.40
CA PHE A 33 4.18 5.18 16.45
C PHE A 33 4.50 4.82 15.00
N MET A 34 5.79 4.65 14.66
CA MET A 34 6.22 4.19 13.33
C MET A 34 5.68 2.78 13.02
N PHE A 35 5.63 1.90 14.01
CA PHE A 35 5.05 0.56 13.87
C PHE A 35 3.55 0.62 13.56
N ILE A 36 2.77 1.44 14.27
CA ILE A 36 1.33 1.61 14.03
C ILE A 36 1.08 2.12 12.60
N ILE A 37 1.86 3.11 12.18
CA ILE A 37 1.78 3.65 10.82
C ILE A 37 2.13 2.59 9.77
N ALA A 38 3.22 1.83 9.97
CA ALA A 38 3.64 0.78 9.06
C ALA A 38 2.55 -0.31 8.93
N MET A 39 2.00 -0.74 10.07
CA MET A 39 0.90 -1.71 10.14
C MET A 39 -0.34 -1.20 9.40
N TRP A 40 -0.73 0.06 9.62
CA TRP A 40 -1.85 0.69 8.91
C TRP A 40 -1.65 0.64 7.40
N VAL A 41 -0.47 1.06 6.91
CA VAL A 41 -0.17 1.10 5.48
C VAL A 41 -0.13 -0.31 4.89
N MET A 42 0.48 -1.27 5.59
CA MET A 42 0.54 -2.66 5.17
C MET A 42 -0.86 -3.26 5.02
N VAL A 43 -1.72 -3.13 6.04
CA VAL A 43 -3.10 -3.64 6.00
C VAL A 43 -3.91 -2.95 4.90
N SER A 44 -3.81 -1.62 4.80
CA SER A 44 -4.53 -0.86 3.77
C SER A 44 -4.14 -1.30 2.36
N LYS A 45 -2.83 -1.51 2.12
CA LYS A 45 -2.31 -1.97 0.81
C LYS A 45 -2.64 -3.42 0.52
N ALA A 46 -2.53 -4.30 1.52
CA ALA A 46 -2.91 -5.70 1.38
C ALA A 46 -4.39 -5.83 0.98
N LEU A 47 -5.29 -5.14 1.69
CA LEU A 47 -6.72 -5.15 1.36
C LEU A 47 -7.01 -4.55 -0.02
N LEU A 48 -6.31 -3.49 -0.40
CA LEU A 48 -6.46 -2.87 -1.72
C LEU A 48 -6.00 -3.82 -2.85
N LEU A 49 -4.86 -4.49 -2.69
CA LEU A 49 -4.34 -5.46 -3.66
C LEU A 49 -5.25 -6.68 -3.76
N MET A 50 -5.67 -7.26 -2.63
CA MET A 50 -6.60 -8.40 -2.64
C MET A 50 -7.93 -8.07 -3.33
N ARG A 51 -8.47 -6.87 -3.10
CA ARG A 51 -9.69 -6.40 -3.79
C ARG A 51 -9.44 -6.17 -5.27
N ALA A 52 -8.31 -5.56 -5.63
CA ALA A 52 -7.94 -5.29 -7.02
C ALA A 52 -7.69 -6.57 -7.82
N GLU A 53 -6.98 -7.55 -7.26
CA GLU A 53 -6.74 -8.85 -7.89
C GLU A 53 -8.05 -9.61 -8.14
N LYS A 54 -8.93 -9.68 -7.13
CA LYS A 54 -10.24 -10.33 -7.29
C LYS A 54 -11.10 -9.63 -8.33
N ALA A 55 -11.07 -8.30 -8.38
CA ALA A 55 -11.80 -7.52 -9.38
C ALA A 55 -11.18 -7.64 -10.79
N ASN A 56 -9.85 -7.71 -10.89
CA ASN A 56 -9.13 -7.94 -12.16
C ASN A 56 -9.42 -9.33 -12.72
N ALA A 57 -9.43 -10.38 -11.89
CA ALA A 57 -9.76 -11.73 -12.31
C ALA A 57 -11.19 -11.82 -12.87
N ARG A 58 -12.15 -11.18 -12.19
CA ARG A 58 -13.53 -11.07 -12.68
C ARG A 58 -13.61 -10.30 -14.00
N PHE A 59 -12.93 -9.16 -14.10
CA PHE A 59 -12.87 -8.38 -15.33
C PHE A 59 -12.29 -9.19 -16.48
N ALA A 60 -11.19 -9.92 -16.25
CA ALA A 60 -10.52 -10.72 -17.26
C ALA A 60 -11.44 -11.82 -17.81
N GLN A 61 -12.19 -12.50 -16.93
CA GLN A 61 -13.17 -13.51 -17.36
C GLN A 61 -14.31 -12.91 -18.19
N GLU A 62 -14.88 -11.78 -17.78
CA GLU A 62 -15.93 -11.10 -18.54
C GLU A 62 -15.41 -10.56 -19.88
N PHE A 63 -14.19 -10.01 -19.89
CA PHE A 63 -13.52 -9.56 -21.10
C PHE A 63 -13.21 -10.72 -22.06
N GLU A 64 -12.72 -11.85 -21.56
CA GLU A 64 -12.39 -13.03 -22.35
C GLU A 64 -13.63 -13.62 -23.04
N LYS A 65 -14.73 -13.82 -22.29
CA LYS A 65 -16.02 -14.27 -22.85
C LYS A 65 -16.52 -13.36 -23.97
N MET A 66 -16.38 -12.04 -23.79
CA MET A 66 -16.76 -11.05 -24.80
C MET A 66 -15.80 -11.07 -26.00
N SER A 67 -14.50 -11.20 -25.76
CA SER A 67 -13.48 -11.29 -26.83
C SER A 67 -13.62 -12.54 -27.69
N LEU A 68 -13.97 -13.68 -27.09
CA LEU A 68 -14.28 -14.92 -27.78
C LEU A 68 -15.59 -14.79 -28.59
N GLY A 69 -16.62 -14.16 -28.02
CA GLY A 69 -17.85 -13.83 -28.76
C GLY A 69 -17.63 -12.87 -29.93
N LEU A 70 -16.66 -11.95 -29.82
CA LEU A 70 -16.23 -11.03 -30.89
C LEU A 70 -15.42 -11.75 -31.98
N ALA A 71 -14.62 -12.76 -31.61
CA ALA A 71 -13.84 -13.56 -32.57
C ALA A 71 -14.72 -14.55 -33.36
N GLU A 72 -15.80 -15.06 -32.75
CA GLU A 72 -16.67 -16.05 -33.38
C GLU A 72 -17.83 -15.45 -34.18
N LEU A 73 -18.21 -14.17 -33.97
CA LEU A 73 -19.33 -13.57 -34.71
C LEU A 73 -19.08 -12.12 -35.17
N ARG A 74 -19.00 -11.99 -36.50
CA ARG A 74 -19.65 -10.95 -37.33
C ARG A 74 -18.78 -9.74 -37.73
N PRO A 75 -18.67 -9.42 -39.05
CA PRO A 75 -17.82 -8.35 -39.58
C PRO A 75 -18.37 -6.92 -39.38
N ASP A 76 -19.42 -6.72 -38.58
CA ASP A 76 -20.07 -5.41 -38.38
C ASP A 76 -19.43 -4.65 -37.21
N ALA A 77 -18.63 -3.63 -37.53
CA ALA A 77 -18.00 -2.72 -36.56
C ALA A 77 -18.99 -2.00 -35.62
N SER A 78 -20.26 -1.90 -36.01
CA SER A 78 -21.34 -1.29 -35.20
C SER A 78 -21.75 -2.15 -34.00
N ALA A 79 -21.70 -3.49 -34.13
CA ALA A 79 -21.96 -4.42 -33.04
C ALA A 79 -20.83 -4.41 -32.00
N HIS A 80 -19.58 -4.22 -32.45
CA HIS A 80 -18.41 -4.11 -31.59
C HIS A 80 -18.48 -2.86 -30.70
N ALA A 81 -18.95 -1.73 -31.22
CA ALA A 81 -19.11 -0.50 -30.47
C ALA A 81 -20.18 -0.58 -29.36
N GLY A 82 -21.22 -1.41 -29.56
CA GLY A 82 -22.30 -1.65 -28.60
C GLY A 82 -21.85 -2.53 -27.43
N GLN A 83 -21.14 -3.63 -27.69
CA GLN A 83 -20.59 -4.50 -26.66
C GLN A 83 -19.52 -3.81 -25.80
N MET A 84 -18.70 -2.93 -26.42
CA MET A 84 -17.78 -2.08 -25.68
C MET A 84 -18.48 -1.11 -24.71
N ASP A 85 -19.67 -0.61 -25.07
CA ASP A 85 -20.49 0.22 -24.17
C ASP A 85 -21.08 -0.60 -23.03
N GLU A 86 -21.49 -1.83 -23.30
CA GLU A 86 -22.07 -2.71 -22.30
C GLU A 86 -21.05 -3.06 -21.21
N LEU A 87 -19.78 -3.34 -21.58
CA LEU A 87 -18.72 -3.61 -20.59
C LEU A 87 -18.25 -2.33 -19.85
N ALA A 88 -18.27 -1.18 -20.52
CA ALA A 88 -18.03 0.10 -19.87
C ALA A 88 -19.16 0.45 -18.87
N ALA A 89 -20.42 0.17 -19.23
CA ALA A 89 -21.61 0.41 -18.40
C ALA A 89 -21.80 -0.64 -17.30
N ALA A 90 -21.32 -1.87 -17.48
CA ALA A 90 -21.25 -2.92 -16.45
C ALA A 90 -20.34 -2.54 -15.26
N GLY A 91 -19.70 -1.35 -15.31
CA GLY A 91 -18.81 -0.79 -14.30
C GLY A 91 -19.35 -0.68 -12.88
N ALA A 92 -20.65 -0.92 -12.63
CA ALA A 92 -21.20 -0.97 -11.28
C ALA A 92 -20.63 -2.15 -10.44
N SER A 93 -20.39 -3.32 -11.05
CA SER A 93 -19.85 -4.50 -10.35
C SER A 93 -18.31 -4.57 -10.38
N LEU A 94 -17.68 -3.83 -11.30
CA LEU A 94 -16.25 -3.86 -11.62
C LEU A 94 -15.48 -2.60 -11.18
N LYS A 95 -16.12 -1.68 -10.45
CA LYS A 95 -15.61 -0.36 -10.01
C LYS A 95 -14.23 -0.37 -9.32
N TYR A 96 -13.85 -1.51 -8.75
CA TYR A 96 -12.59 -1.73 -8.03
C TYR A 96 -11.45 -2.32 -8.88
N SER A 97 -11.68 -2.65 -10.15
CA SER A 97 -10.66 -3.18 -11.07
C SER A 97 -9.86 -2.04 -11.71
N PRO A 98 -8.54 -1.95 -11.49
CA PRO A 98 -7.67 -1.04 -12.25
C PRO A 98 -7.75 -1.27 -13.75
N LEU A 99 -7.87 -2.54 -14.19
CA LEU A 99 -7.98 -2.87 -15.62
C LEU A 99 -9.27 -2.32 -16.24
N HIS A 100 -10.40 -2.45 -15.54
CA HIS A 100 -11.67 -1.87 -15.99
C HIS A 100 -11.58 -0.34 -16.13
N ARG A 101 -10.87 0.31 -15.22
CA ARG A 101 -10.66 1.78 -15.25
C ARG A 101 -9.81 2.25 -16.43
N ILE A 102 -8.82 1.46 -16.84
CA ILE A 102 -8.03 1.73 -18.04
C ILE A 102 -8.88 1.45 -19.29
N TYR A 103 -9.63 0.34 -19.29
CA TYR A 103 -10.52 -0.05 -20.38
C TYR A 103 -11.58 1.01 -20.69
N GLN A 104 -12.30 1.52 -19.67
CA GLN A 104 -13.33 2.55 -19.88
C GLN A 104 -12.74 3.83 -20.50
N VAL A 105 -11.54 4.25 -20.10
CA VAL A 105 -10.86 5.42 -20.65
C VAL A 105 -10.48 5.15 -22.11
N GLY A 106 -10.00 3.94 -22.41
CA GLY A 106 -9.74 3.48 -23.76
C GLY A 106 -10.98 3.52 -24.66
N VAL A 107 -12.10 2.98 -24.21
CA VAL A 107 -13.36 2.96 -24.98
C VAL A 107 -13.89 4.37 -25.21
N ILE A 108 -13.86 5.24 -24.19
CA ILE A 108 -14.31 6.64 -24.31
C ILE A 108 -13.43 7.40 -25.33
N GLU A 109 -12.11 7.27 -25.22
CA GLU A 109 -11.18 7.99 -26.10
C GLU A 109 -11.22 7.45 -27.54
N LEU A 110 -11.44 6.14 -27.69
CA LEU A 110 -11.69 5.51 -28.99
C LEU A 110 -12.98 6.06 -29.60
N LYS A 111 -14.10 6.07 -28.88
CA LYS A 111 -15.37 6.62 -29.38
C LYS A 111 -15.31 8.09 -29.74
N ARG A 112 -14.59 8.88 -28.94
CA ARG A 112 -14.40 10.32 -29.17
C ARG A 112 -13.63 10.59 -30.46
N ARG A 113 -12.63 9.76 -30.77
CA ARG A 113 -11.74 9.95 -31.93
C ARG A 113 -12.16 9.17 -33.17
N PHE A 114 -13.03 8.17 -33.00
CA PHE A 114 -13.62 7.36 -34.05
C PHE A 114 -15.16 7.37 -33.90
N PRO A 115 -15.82 8.55 -34.08
CA PRO A 115 -17.26 8.61 -34.11
C PRO A 115 -17.81 7.68 -35.21
N LYS A 116 -19.00 7.10 -34.97
CA LYS A 116 -19.68 6.21 -35.94
C LYS A 116 -19.68 6.85 -37.33
N ALA A 117 -19.40 6.03 -38.34
CA ALA A 117 -19.16 6.39 -39.72
C ALA A 117 -20.41 6.92 -40.47
N ASP A 118 -21.08 7.94 -39.92
CA ASP A 118 -22.17 8.67 -40.60
C ASP A 118 -21.65 9.82 -41.48
N ALA A 119 -20.33 9.93 -41.67
CA ALA A 119 -19.72 10.97 -42.51
C ALA A 119 -18.90 10.35 -43.66
N ALA A 120 -19.55 10.25 -44.82
CA ALA A 120 -19.03 9.97 -46.15
C ALA A 120 -18.61 8.52 -46.50
N PRO A 121 -18.88 8.05 -47.74
CA PRO A 121 -18.45 6.76 -48.24
C PRO A 121 -16.93 6.75 -48.46
N GLY A 122 -16.21 6.34 -47.42
CA GLY A 122 -14.78 6.05 -47.41
C GLY A 122 -14.44 5.46 -46.06
N LEU A 123 -13.61 4.40 -46.02
CA LEU A 123 -13.19 3.83 -44.73
C LEU A 123 -12.64 4.96 -43.87
N PRO A 124 -13.13 5.16 -42.63
CA PRO A 124 -12.51 6.09 -41.70
C PRO A 124 -11.09 5.57 -41.43
N ALA A 125 -10.13 6.10 -42.19
CA ALA A 125 -8.74 5.69 -42.06
C ALA A 125 -8.32 6.04 -40.64
N ILE A 126 -7.99 5.03 -39.86
CA ILE A 126 -7.42 5.20 -38.53
C ILE A 126 -6.13 5.99 -38.73
N SER A 127 -6.19 7.30 -38.51
CA SER A 127 -5.00 8.13 -38.65
C SER A 127 -3.99 7.70 -37.58
N GLU A 128 -2.72 7.57 -37.94
CA GLU A 128 -1.66 7.25 -36.96
C GLU A 128 -1.67 8.25 -35.80
N ARG A 129 -2.05 9.51 -36.06
CA ARG A 129 -2.21 10.55 -35.03
C ARG A 129 -3.32 10.22 -34.04
N SER A 130 -4.47 9.73 -34.50
CA SER A 130 -5.58 9.32 -33.64
C SER A 130 -5.20 8.11 -32.77
N PHE A 131 -4.53 7.12 -33.37
CA PHE A 131 -4.06 5.92 -32.66
C PHE A 131 -3.00 6.26 -31.59
N ASN A 132 -1.99 7.05 -31.96
CA ASN A 132 -0.94 7.49 -31.02
C ASN A 132 -1.51 8.27 -29.83
N ALA A 133 -2.56 9.05 -30.05
CA ALA A 133 -3.17 9.81 -28.98
C ALA A 133 -4.07 8.96 -28.04
N VAL A 134 -4.74 7.92 -28.56
CA VAL A 134 -5.41 6.91 -27.70
C VAL A 134 -4.36 6.19 -26.85
N ARG A 135 -3.26 5.75 -27.46
CA ARG A 135 -2.15 5.11 -26.74
C ARG A 135 -1.58 6.02 -25.64
N ALA A 136 -1.31 7.29 -25.94
CA ALA A 136 -0.83 8.25 -24.94
C ALA A 136 -1.82 8.43 -23.77
N SER A 137 -3.12 8.40 -24.04
CA SER A 137 -4.16 8.50 -23.01
C SER A 137 -4.21 7.25 -22.12
N LEU A 138 -4.07 6.06 -22.71
CA LEU A 138 -3.95 4.80 -21.99
C LEU A 138 -2.68 4.75 -21.13
N ASP A 139 -1.53 5.15 -21.68
CA ASP A 139 -0.26 5.23 -20.95
C ASP A 139 -0.37 6.17 -19.75
N THR A 140 -1.01 7.34 -19.93
CA THR A 140 -1.27 8.28 -18.83
C THR A 140 -2.14 7.64 -17.74
N GLN A 141 -3.17 6.88 -18.12
CA GLN A 141 -4.05 6.22 -17.16
C GLN A 141 -3.34 5.07 -16.43
N LEU A 142 -2.49 4.31 -17.13
CA LEU A 142 -1.62 3.28 -16.55
C LEU A 142 -0.68 3.88 -15.51
N MET A 143 -0.02 5.01 -15.82
CA MET A 143 0.85 5.72 -14.88
C MET A 143 0.08 6.19 -13.63
N ARG A 144 -1.14 6.70 -13.80
CA ARG A 144 -1.98 7.15 -12.69
C ARG A 144 -2.40 6.01 -11.76
N GLU A 145 -2.83 4.88 -12.30
CA GLU A 145 -3.16 3.71 -11.49
C GLU A 145 -1.91 3.12 -10.82
N GLY A 146 -0.77 3.10 -11.54
CA GLY A 146 0.53 2.75 -10.96
C GLY A 146 0.88 3.62 -9.76
N SER A 147 0.88 4.94 -9.91
CA SER A 147 1.13 5.89 -8.81
C SER A 147 0.20 5.66 -7.61
N ARG A 148 -1.09 5.41 -7.87
CA ARG A 148 -2.07 5.12 -6.80
C ARG A 148 -1.74 3.83 -6.03
N LEU A 149 -1.25 2.81 -6.72
CA LEU A 149 -0.77 1.57 -6.10
C LEU A 149 0.49 1.81 -5.28
N THR A 150 1.40 2.69 -5.69
CA THR A 150 2.63 3.00 -4.96
C THR A 150 2.46 4.02 -3.82
N ASN A 151 1.35 4.77 -3.77
CA ASN A 151 1.14 5.81 -2.75
C ASN A 151 1.31 5.27 -1.32
N GLY A 152 2.11 5.95 -0.49
CA GLY A 152 2.36 5.54 0.91
C GLY A 152 3.47 4.48 1.09
N MET A 153 3.98 3.87 0.01
CA MET A 153 5.14 2.96 0.09
C MET A 153 6.37 3.65 0.68
N VAL A 154 6.59 4.93 0.37
CA VAL A 154 7.71 5.72 0.89
C VAL A 154 7.71 5.75 2.42
N LEU A 155 6.55 5.93 3.04
CA LEU A 155 6.44 6.02 4.48
C LEU A 155 6.60 4.63 5.15
N LEU A 156 6.19 3.55 4.47
CA LEU A 156 6.53 2.19 4.90
C LEU A 156 8.04 1.93 4.81
N THR A 157 8.71 2.42 3.75
CA THR A 157 10.17 2.31 3.60
C THR A 157 10.90 3.05 4.72
N ILE A 158 10.47 4.27 5.06
CA ILE A 158 11.02 5.05 6.17
C ILE A 158 10.83 4.29 7.49
N ALA A 159 9.67 3.64 7.70
CA ALA A 159 9.45 2.85 8.90
C ALA A 159 10.38 1.64 9.00
N ILE A 160 10.57 0.91 7.89
CA ILE A 160 11.42 -0.29 7.83
C ILE A 160 12.90 0.05 8.04
N SER A 161 13.41 1.10 7.39
CA SER A 161 14.82 1.47 7.51
C SER A 161 15.11 2.34 8.73
N GLY A 162 14.20 3.25 9.09
CA GLY A 162 14.39 4.21 10.18
C GLY A 162 14.20 3.60 11.57
N GLY A 163 13.30 2.63 11.72
CA GLY A 163 13.02 1.97 13.01
C GLY A 163 14.27 1.36 13.66
N PRO A 164 15.07 0.54 12.96
CA PRO A 164 16.30 -0.04 13.52
C PRO A 164 17.34 1.01 13.96
N PHE A 165 17.49 2.11 13.22
CA PHE A 165 18.42 3.17 13.60
C PHE A 165 17.94 3.95 14.84
N LEU A 166 16.64 4.19 14.96
CA LEU A 166 16.06 4.77 16.17
C LEU A 166 16.23 3.85 17.38
N GLY A 167 16.00 2.55 17.23
CA GLY A 167 16.25 1.57 18.29
C GLY A 167 17.72 1.56 18.73
N LEU A 168 18.67 1.50 17.79
CA LEU A 168 20.10 1.58 18.09
C LEU A 168 20.48 2.90 18.77
N LEU A 169 19.93 4.02 18.32
CA LEU A 169 20.14 5.32 18.97
C LEU A 169 19.67 5.28 20.43
N GLY A 170 18.50 4.69 20.69
CA GLY A 170 17.97 4.49 22.05
C GLY A 170 18.90 3.66 22.92
N THR A 171 19.44 2.56 22.38
CA THR A 171 20.37 1.71 23.14
C THR A 171 21.67 2.43 23.47
N VAL A 172 22.23 3.18 22.51
CA VAL A 172 23.44 3.99 22.71
C VAL A 172 23.22 5.08 23.75
N ILE A 173 22.11 5.81 23.66
CA ILE A 173 21.77 6.86 24.63
C ILE A 173 21.54 6.27 26.02
N GLY A 174 20.81 5.17 26.14
CA GLY A 174 20.53 4.51 27.42
C GLY A 174 21.80 4.02 28.13
N VAL A 175 22.70 3.37 27.37
CA VAL A 175 24.00 2.93 27.89
C VAL A 175 24.88 4.13 28.27
N MET A 176 24.91 5.18 27.45
CA MET A 176 25.67 6.41 27.73
C MET A 176 25.20 7.08 29.03
N ILE A 177 23.89 7.24 29.24
CA ILE A 177 23.33 7.84 30.47
C ILE A 177 23.66 6.97 31.68
N THR A 178 23.58 5.64 31.53
CA THR A 178 23.93 4.71 32.61
C THR A 178 25.40 4.87 33.03
N PHE A 179 26.33 5.00 32.08
CA PHE A 179 27.75 5.27 32.40
C PHE A 179 27.99 6.66 33.00
N ALA A 180 27.26 7.69 32.55
CA ALA A 180 27.35 9.02 33.14
C ALA A 180 26.91 9.03 34.61
N ALA A 181 25.86 8.26 34.96
CA ALA A 181 25.40 8.11 36.33
C ALA A 181 26.46 7.43 37.23
N ILE A 182 27.17 6.41 36.72
CA ILE A 182 28.28 5.76 37.43
C ILE A 182 29.41 6.76 37.73
N ALA A 183 29.80 7.53 36.71
CA ALA A 183 30.86 8.53 36.85
C ALA A 183 30.50 9.61 37.88
N ALA A 184 29.22 10.01 37.95
CA ALA A 184 28.74 10.98 38.93
C ALA A 184 28.66 10.40 40.36
N ALA A 185 28.33 9.12 40.51
CA ALA A 185 28.23 8.45 41.81
C ALA A 185 29.60 8.13 42.43
N GLY A 186 30.65 7.97 41.62
CA GLY A 186 32.02 7.72 42.08
C GLY A 186 32.29 6.32 42.64
N ASP A 187 31.27 5.45 42.70
CA ASP A 187 31.37 4.05 43.10
C ASP A 187 30.64 3.14 42.09
N VAL A 188 31.19 1.95 41.85
CA VAL A 188 30.69 1.00 40.85
C VAL A 188 29.86 -0.08 41.54
N ASN A 189 28.55 0.13 41.61
CA ASN A 189 27.60 -0.87 42.11
C ASN A 189 26.84 -1.56 40.97
N VAL A 190 27.23 -2.79 40.63
CA VAL A 190 26.66 -3.57 39.51
C VAL A 190 25.14 -3.76 39.65
N ASN A 191 24.62 -3.92 40.87
CA ASN A 191 23.19 -4.12 41.11
C ASN A 191 22.37 -2.85 40.83
N ALA A 192 22.97 -1.67 40.97
CA ALA A 192 22.34 -0.40 40.64
C ALA A 192 22.34 -0.10 39.13
N ILE A 193 23.22 -0.75 38.37
CA ILE A 193 23.48 -0.50 36.94
C ILE A 193 22.70 -1.48 36.04
N ALA A 194 22.59 -2.73 36.47
CA ALA A 194 21.97 -3.81 35.69
C ALA A 194 20.56 -3.45 35.13
N PRO A 195 19.67 -2.75 35.87
CA PRO A 195 18.36 -2.37 35.33
C PRO A 195 18.44 -1.36 34.17
N GLY A 196 19.37 -0.40 34.21
CA GLY A 196 19.51 0.63 33.17
C GLY A 196 20.05 0.07 31.86
N ILE A 197 21.00 -0.86 31.93
CA ILE A 197 21.51 -1.58 30.74
C ILE A 197 20.43 -2.52 30.19
N ALA A 198 19.73 -3.25 31.06
CA ALA A 198 18.63 -4.12 30.63
C ALA A 198 17.51 -3.32 29.95
N ALA A 199 17.19 -2.13 30.46
CA ALA A 199 16.24 -1.20 29.86
C ALA A 199 16.71 -0.69 28.48
N ALA A 200 18.00 -0.37 28.32
CA ALA A 200 18.54 0.10 27.05
C ALA A 200 18.55 -0.97 25.93
N LEU A 201 18.40 -2.25 26.26
CA LEU A 201 18.39 -3.35 25.29
C LEU A 201 16.99 -3.74 24.78
N VAL A 202 15.93 -3.14 25.33
CA VAL A 202 14.51 -3.40 25.01
C VAL A 202 14.00 -2.34 24.04
#